data_AF-A0AAU9NBF0-F1
#
_entry.id   AF-A0AAU9NBF0-F1
#
_cell.length_a   1.000
_cell.length_b   1.000
_cell.length_c   1.000
_cell.angle_alpha   90.00
_cell.angle_beta   90.00
_cell.angle_gamma   90.00
#
_symmetry.space_group_name_H-M   'P 1'
#
loop_
_entity.id
_entity.type
_entity.pdbx_description
1 polymer ?
#
loop_
_entity_poly.entity_id
_entity_poly.type
_entity_poly.pdbx_seq_one_letter_code
_entity_poly.pdbx_strand_id
1 'polypeptide(L)'
;MAEGKLVSELRKARSLAVGLAREVDMKNQRLWEMERHSEEISSRLHSMIAEKDRMNHSFSEEMRKMQVLGSQNTKLKTELECQLSKMHVLFQESEKLKEEVAYQRKELELRANELDKRESQLEIERKSFYKEKEKIAQNPLDSEYGMSVLINDLREKLAEKEEELHDMDILNQTLILREHMSNNELQAARKELINVLPQVLEGTSIIGLKRMGEVAQKPFQDVCLQRFSSQDWEMRSVELSSLWQDKVNTPNWHPFKQAVKDGKLQEIIDEDDSHLRELKSQWGEEVCNAVVKALLELNEYNSSGRYVVSELWNFKENRKASLKEVIDCLVHQLKASKSLKRRRDGQRPN
;
A
#
# COMPACT_ATOMS: atom_id res chain seq x y z
N MET A 1 -64.68 -103.90 -21.32
CA MET A 1 -63.81 -103.75 -20.12
C MET A 1 -62.81 -102.58 -20.24
N ALA A 2 -62.43 -102.13 -21.44
CA ALA A 2 -61.44 -101.05 -21.64
C ALA A 2 -61.99 -99.62 -21.40
N GLU A 3 -63.24 -99.33 -21.76
CA GLU A 3 -63.83 -97.98 -21.60
C GLU A 3 -64.01 -97.55 -20.13
N GLY A 4 -64.41 -98.46 -19.24
CA GLY A 4 -64.60 -98.15 -17.82
C GLY A 4 -63.30 -97.77 -17.09
N LYS A 5 -62.16 -98.36 -17.50
CA LYS A 5 -60.84 -98.05 -16.95
C LYS A 5 -60.38 -96.67 -17.42
N LEU A 6 -60.58 -96.36 -18.70
CA LEU A 6 -60.30 -95.05 -19.30
C LEU A 6 -61.11 -93.92 -18.65
N VAL A 7 -62.41 -94.13 -18.41
CA VAL A 7 -63.27 -93.15 -17.71
C VAL A 7 -62.83 -92.93 -16.26
N SER A 8 -62.38 -93.97 -15.56
CA SER A 8 -61.86 -93.83 -14.19
C SER A 8 -60.54 -93.04 -14.14
N GLU A 9 -59.64 -93.29 -15.08
CA GLU A 9 -58.36 -92.57 -15.19
C GLU A 9 -58.57 -91.12 -15.61
N LEU A 10 -59.51 -90.86 -16.54
CA LEU A 10 -59.92 -89.49 -16.89
C LEU A 10 -60.53 -88.74 -15.71
N ARG A 11 -61.32 -89.40 -14.85
CA ARG A 11 -61.85 -88.78 -13.62
C ARG A 11 -60.74 -88.44 -12.63
N LYS A 12 -59.74 -89.31 -12.44
CA LYS A 12 -58.57 -89.06 -11.57
C LYS A 12 -57.68 -87.94 -12.12
N ALA A 13 -57.42 -87.94 -13.42
CA ALA A 13 -56.66 -86.87 -14.08
C ALA A 13 -57.38 -85.52 -13.95
N ARG A 14 -58.71 -85.51 -14.11
CA ARG A 14 -59.53 -84.31 -13.89
C ARG A 14 -59.49 -83.83 -12.44
N SER A 15 -59.59 -84.72 -11.45
CA SER A 15 -59.52 -84.32 -10.04
C SER A 15 -58.14 -83.78 -9.67
N LEU A 16 -57.07 -84.38 -10.20
CA LEU A 16 -55.70 -83.89 -10.03
C LEU A 16 -55.51 -82.52 -10.68
N ALA A 17 -55.99 -82.34 -11.92
CA ALA A 17 -55.92 -81.07 -12.62
C ALA A 17 -56.66 -79.94 -11.88
N VAL A 18 -57.85 -80.23 -11.32
CA VAL A 18 -58.59 -79.27 -10.48
C VAL A 18 -57.85 -78.98 -9.17
N GLY A 19 -57.22 -79.97 -8.55
CA GLY A 19 -56.40 -79.78 -7.34
C GLY A 19 -55.18 -78.91 -7.60
N LEU A 20 -54.45 -79.17 -8.69
CA LEU A 20 -53.30 -78.37 -9.13
C LEU A 20 -53.71 -76.95 -9.51
N ALA A 21 -54.85 -76.76 -10.19
CA ALA A 21 -55.38 -75.44 -10.51
C ALA A 21 -55.65 -74.62 -9.24
N ARG A 22 -56.31 -75.22 -8.23
CA ARG A 22 -56.53 -74.57 -6.93
C ARG A 22 -55.22 -74.21 -6.22
N GLU A 23 -54.20 -75.07 -6.31
CA GLU A 23 -52.90 -74.80 -5.71
C GLU A 23 -52.17 -73.66 -6.42
N VAL A 24 -52.25 -73.60 -7.76
CA VAL A 24 -51.76 -72.48 -8.57
C VAL A 24 -52.48 -71.19 -8.20
N ASP A 25 -53.80 -71.20 -8.07
CA ASP A 25 -54.59 -70.02 -7.66
C ASP A 25 -54.17 -69.52 -6.27
N MET A 26 -54.02 -70.42 -5.29
CA MET A 26 -53.54 -70.04 -3.95
C MET A 26 -52.12 -69.49 -3.97
N LYS A 27 -51.21 -70.07 -4.76
CA LYS A 27 -49.83 -69.57 -4.90
C LYS A 27 -49.80 -68.21 -5.59
N ASN A 28 -50.61 -68.01 -6.63
CA ASN A 28 -50.73 -66.73 -7.32
C ASN A 28 -51.27 -65.64 -6.40
N GLN A 29 -52.28 -65.96 -5.57
CA GLN A 29 -52.80 -65.02 -4.58
C GLN A 29 -51.73 -64.61 -3.55
N ARG A 30 -50.97 -65.58 -3.01
CA ARG A 30 -49.86 -65.30 -2.08
C ARG A 30 -48.76 -64.46 -2.72
N LEU A 31 -48.45 -64.72 -3.99
CA LEU A 31 -47.44 -63.98 -4.74
C LEU A 31 -47.89 -62.53 -4.94
N TRP A 32 -49.16 -62.32 -5.30
CA TRP A 32 -49.76 -60.98 -5.40
C TRP A 32 -49.73 -60.21 -4.07
N GLU A 33 -50.06 -60.86 -2.95
CA GLU A 33 -49.98 -60.26 -1.62
C GLU A 33 -48.55 -59.86 -1.24
N MET A 34 -47.56 -60.71 -1.60
CA MET A 34 -46.14 -60.45 -1.38
C MET A 34 -45.64 -59.27 -2.24
N GLU A 35 -46.02 -59.21 -3.51
CA GLU A 35 -45.71 -58.10 -4.41
C GLU A 35 -46.26 -56.78 -3.88
N ARG A 36 -47.54 -56.76 -3.48
CA ARG A 36 -48.17 -55.58 -2.87
C ARG A 36 -47.43 -55.13 -1.60
N HIS A 37 -47.01 -56.06 -0.75
CA HIS A 37 -46.25 -55.73 0.45
C HIS A 37 -44.86 -55.18 0.12
N SER A 38 -44.19 -55.75 -0.89
CA SER A 38 -42.90 -55.27 -1.40
C SER A 38 -43.00 -53.84 -1.95
N GLU A 39 -44.06 -53.53 -2.69
CA GLU A 39 -44.34 -52.17 -3.18
C GLU A 39 -44.60 -51.19 -2.03
N GLU A 40 -45.36 -51.60 -1.01
CA GLU A 40 -45.65 -50.78 0.17
C GLU A 40 -44.38 -50.47 0.97
N ILE A 41 -43.51 -51.47 1.20
CA ILE A 41 -42.20 -51.29 1.83
C ILE A 41 -41.33 -50.35 0.97
N SER A 42 -41.30 -50.56 -0.34
CA SER A 42 -40.53 -49.72 -1.26
C SER A 42 -40.98 -48.27 -1.18
N SER A 43 -42.29 -48.00 -1.23
CA SER A 43 -42.84 -46.64 -1.12
C SER A 43 -42.45 -45.97 0.21
N ARG A 44 -42.56 -46.69 1.34
CA ARG A 44 -42.12 -46.20 2.65
C ARG A 44 -40.63 -45.87 2.67
N LEU A 45 -39.79 -46.76 2.12
CA LEU A 45 -38.34 -46.55 2.04
C LEU A 45 -37.99 -45.31 1.23
N HIS A 46 -38.62 -45.11 0.06
CA HIS A 46 -38.42 -43.90 -0.75
C HIS A 46 -38.82 -42.63 0.00
N SER A 47 -39.93 -42.65 0.75
CA SER A 47 -40.35 -41.51 1.57
C SER A 47 -39.32 -41.16 2.65
N MET A 48 -38.79 -42.17 3.35
CA MET A 48 -37.74 -42.00 4.36
C MET A 48 -36.42 -41.47 3.75
N ILE A 49 -36.04 -41.95 2.57
CA ILE A 49 -34.86 -41.43 1.85
C ILE A 49 -35.07 -39.96 1.51
N ALA A 50 -36.23 -39.59 0.97
CA ALA A 50 -36.54 -38.21 0.62
C ALA A 50 -36.59 -37.29 1.85
N GLU A 51 -37.02 -37.79 3.01
CA GLU A 51 -36.98 -37.04 4.27
C GLU A 51 -35.56 -36.87 4.81
N LYS A 52 -34.75 -37.95 4.77
CA LYS A 52 -33.33 -37.90 5.11
C LYS A 52 -32.57 -36.90 4.24
N ASP A 53 -32.81 -36.89 2.94
CA ASP A 53 -32.15 -35.98 2.02
C ASP A 53 -32.56 -34.53 2.26
N ARG A 54 -33.84 -34.28 2.59
CA ARG A 54 -34.32 -32.96 3.03
C ARG A 54 -33.62 -32.48 4.31
N MET A 55 -33.50 -33.34 5.32
CA MET A 55 -32.79 -33.00 6.56
C MET A 55 -31.31 -32.72 6.33
N ASN A 56 -30.64 -33.55 5.51
CA ASN A 56 -29.23 -33.34 5.16
C ASN A 56 -29.02 -32.02 4.42
N HIS A 57 -29.90 -31.69 3.47
CA HIS A 57 -29.84 -30.42 2.76
C HIS A 57 -29.95 -29.23 3.72
N SER A 58 -30.95 -29.25 4.63
CA SER A 58 -31.11 -28.20 5.64
C SER A 58 -29.90 -28.07 6.57
N PHE A 59 -29.30 -29.18 6.99
CA PHE A 59 -28.09 -29.17 7.81
C PHE A 59 -26.89 -28.57 7.06
N SER A 60 -26.71 -28.95 5.79
CA SER A 60 -25.66 -28.38 4.93
C SER A 60 -25.82 -26.87 4.73
N GLU A 61 -27.06 -26.39 4.55
CA GLU A 61 -27.32 -24.96 4.47
C GLU A 61 -26.96 -24.21 5.76
N GLU A 62 -27.30 -24.78 6.92
CA GLU A 62 -27.00 -24.16 8.21
C GLU A 62 -25.50 -24.15 8.51
N MET A 63 -24.79 -25.21 8.14
CA MET A 63 -23.32 -25.25 8.19
C MET A 63 -22.69 -24.17 7.30
N ARG A 64 -23.25 -23.92 6.11
CA ARG A 64 -22.79 -22.85 5.21
C ARG A 64 -22.99 -21.47 5.86
N LYS A 65 -24.14 -21.23 6.51
CA LYS A 65 -24.39 -19.98 7.24
C LYS A 65 -23.39 -19.79 8.38
N MET A 66 -23.14 -20.83 9.17
CA MET A 66 -22.16 -20.81 10.25
C MET A 66 -20.75 -20.47 9.75
N GLN A 67 -20.34 -21.05 8.61
CA GLN A 67 -19.05 -20.76 7.99
C GLN A 67 -18.93 -19.30 7.52
N VAL A 68 -19.99 -18.75 6.94
CA VAL A 68 -20.03 -17.35 6.50
C VAL A 68 -19.93 -16.40 7.71
N LEU A 69 -20.72 -16.64 8.76
CA LEU A 69 -20.67 -15.85 10.00
C LEU A 69 -19.29 -15.95 10.66
N GLY A 70 -18.69 -17.14 10.70
CA GLY A 70 -17.32 -17.33 11.18
C GLY A 70 -16.31 -16.50 10.39
N SER A 71 -16.42 -16.50 9.06
CA SER A 71 -15.56 -15.70 8.17
C SER A 71 -15.78 -14.19 8.31
N GLN A 72 -17.01 -13.75 8.62
CA GLN A 72 -17.30 -12.34 8.90
C GLN A 72 -16.73 -11.91 10.25
N ASN A 73 -16.88 -12.74 11.29
CA ASN A 73 -16.32 -12.46 12.61
C ASN A 73 -14.80 -12.38 12.59
N THR A 74 -14.11 -13.26 11.85
CA THR A 74 -12.65 -13.16 11.70
C THR A 74 -12.24 -11.89 10.97
N LYS A 75 -12.94 -11.51 9.89
CA LYS A 75 -12.70 -10.23 9.18
C LYS A 75 -12.88 -9.02 10.09
N LEU A 76 -13.97 -8.95 10.84
CA LEU A 76 -14.24 -7.86 11.78
C LEU A 76 -13.16 -7.79 12.88
N LYS A 77 -12.73 -8.95 13.39
CA LYS A 77 -11.64 -9.02 14.37
C LYS A 77 -10.33 -8.48 13.80
N THR A 78 -9.95 -8.90 12.58
CA THR A 78 -8.71 -8.41 11.94
C THR A 78 -8.78 -6.91 11.62
N GLU A 79 -9.95 -6.40 11.25
CA GLU A 79 -10.18 -4.96 11.02
C GLU A 79 -9.99 -4.17 12.32
N LEU A 80 -10.57 -4.64 13.42
CA LEU A 80 -10.42 -4.01 14.73
C LEU A 80 -8.96 -4.00 15.21
N GLU A 81 -8.24 -5.11 15.03
CA GLU A 81 -6.80 -5.21 15.32
C GLU A 81 -5.98 -4.24 14.46
N CYS A 82 -6.32 -4.09 13.17
CA CYS A 82 -5.69 -3.11 12.28
C CYS A 82 -5.93 -1.67 12.76
N GLN A 83 -7.16 -1.33 13.14
CA GLN A 83 -7.50 0.00 13.65
C GLN A 83 -6.79 0.31 14.97
N LEU A 84 -6.71 -0.64 15.89
CA LEU A 84 -5.94 -0.50 17.14
C LEU A 84 -4.45 -0.25 16.85
N SER A 85 -3.87 -0.99 15.89
CA SER A 85 -2.47 -0.77 15.48
C SER A 85 -2.28 0.62 14.86
N LYS A 86 -3.21 1.10 14.04
CA LYS A 86 -3.14 2.44 13.44
C LYS A 86 -3.23 3.54 14.49
N MET A 87 -4.15 3.41 15.45
CA MET A 87 -4.29 4.35 16.57
C MET A 87 -3.01 4.40 17.42
N HIS A 88 -2.36 3.25 17.66
CA HIS A 88 -1.09 3.21 18.40
C HIS A 88 0.03 3.97 17.69
N VAL A 89 0.16 3.82 16.36
CA VAL A 89 1.16 4.56 15.57
C VAL A 89 0.88 6.07 15.62
N LEU A 90 -0.37 6.49 15.41
CA LEU A 90 -0.77 7.90 15.49
C LEU A 90 -0.49 8.51 16.89
N PHE A 91 -0.70 7.74 17.95
CA PHE A 91 -0.40 8.19 19.31
C PHE A 91 1.11 8.40 19.51
N GLN A 92 1.94 7.48 19.02
CA GLN A 92 3.40 7.63 19.06
C GLN A 92 3.88 8.84 18.24
N GLU A 93 3.29 9.08 17.08
CA GLU A 93 3.60 10.28 16.27
C GLU A 93 3.17 11.57 16.98
N SER A 94 1.99 11.59 17.60
CA SER A 94 1.51 12.74 18.36
C SER A 94 2.43 13.07 19.55
N GLU A 95 2.94 12.06 20.26
CA GLU A 95 3.89 12.29 21.35
C GLU A 95 5.22 12.84 20.83
N LYS A 96 5.78 12.30 19.74
CA LYS A 96 7.00 12.84 19.12
C LYS A 96 6.83 14.28 18.67
N LEU A 97 5.69 14.62 18.04
CA LEU A 97 5.40 15.99 17.63
C LEU A 97 5.29 16.94 18.82
N LYS A 98 4.72 16.47 19.93
CA LYS A 98 4.61 17.25 21.17
C LYS A 98 5.99 17.52 21.79
N GLU A 99 6.88 16.53 21.79
CA GLU A 99 8.27 16.69 22.23
C GLU A 99 9.03 17.68 21.35
N GLU A 100 8.88 17.58 20.02
CA GLU A 100 9.50 18.49 19.05
C GLU A 100 9.01 19.94 19.26
N VAL A 101 7.70 20.15 19.44
CA VAL A 101 7.15 21.49 19.73
C VAL A 101 7.67 22.04 21.06
N ALA A 102 7.82 21.19 22.10
CA ALA A 102 8.39 21.61 23.37
C ALA A 102 9.86 22.02 23.23
N TYR A 103 10.64 21.26 22.44
CA TYR A 103 12.02 21.59 22.12
C TYR A 103 12.12 22.94 21.38
N GLN A 104 11.34 23.12 20.32
CA GLN A 104 11.33 24.37 19.54
C GLN A 104 10.91 25.59 20.38
N ARG A 105 9.94 25.43 21.29
CA ARG A 105 9.57 26.50 22.24
C ARG A 105 10.73 26.91 23.13
N LYS A 106 11.47 25.93 23.66
CA LYS A 106 12.64 26.18 24.51
C LYS A 106 13.77 26.86 23.74
N GLU A 107 13.99 26.47 22.49
CA GLU A 107 14.98 27.12 21.62
C GLU A 107 14.60 28.57 21.30
N LEU A 108 13.33 28.82 20.98
CA LEU A 108 12.83 30.19 20.74
C LEU A 108 12.94 31.06 21.99
N GLU A 109 12.65 30.51 23.17
CA GLU A 109 12.80 31.23 24.45
C GLU A 109 14.26 31.56 24.75
N LEU A 110 15.19 30.65 24.46
CA LEU A 110 16.63 30.94 24.55
C LEU A 110 17.05 32.06 23.60
N ARG A 111 16.64 32.00 22.33
CA ARG A 111 16.95 33.04 21.34
C ARG A 111 16.33 34.39 21.71
N ALA A 112 15.10 34.41 22.23
CA ALA A 112 14.46 35.64 22.70
C ALA A 112 15.26 36.28 23.85
N ASN A 113 15.70 35.47 24.82
CA ASN A 113 16.55 35.95 25.91
C ASN A 113 17.92 36.46 25.44
N GLU A 114 18.51 35.83 24.42
CA GLU A 114 19.77 36.30 23.80
C GLU A 114 19.58 37.64 23.08
N LEU A 115 18.47 37.81 22.36
CA LEU A 115 18.12 39.08 21.71
C LEU A 115 17.88 40.18 22.74
N ASP A 116 17.13 39.94 23.81
CA ASP A 116 16.89 40.92 24.88
C ASP A 116 18.19 41.37 25.56
N LYS A 117 19.13 40.44 25.78
CA LYS A 117 20.47 40.76 26.31
C LYS A 117 21.25 41.62 25.34
N ARG A 118 21.22 41.29 24.05
CA ARG A 118 21.94 42.02 23.00
C ARG A 118 21.35 43.41 22.81
N GLU A 119 20.03 43.55 22.85
CA GLU A 119 19.34 44.84 22.79
C GLU A 119 19.67 45.70 24.01
N SER A 120 19.68 45.11 25.20
CA SER A 120 20.10 45.79 26.44
C SER A 120 21.55 46.28 26.36
N GLN A 121 22.46 45.47 25.82
CA GLN A 121 23.86 45.85 25.59
C GLN A 121 23.96 47.01 24.60
N LEU A 122 23.28 46.92 23.46
CA LEU A 122 23.24 47.98 22.46
C LEU A 122 22.67 49.28 23.03
N GLU A 123 21.68 49.22 23.92
CA GLU A 123 21.13 50.41 24.55
C GLU A 123 22.08 51.03 25.59
N ILE A 124 22.84 50.21 26.33
CA ILE A 124 23.91 50.69 27.22
C ILE A 124 25.01 51.37 26.40
N GLU A 125 25.47 50.75 25.31
CA GLU A 125 26.46 51.33 24.40
C GLU A 125 25.94 52.62 23.76
N ARG A 126 24.69 52.65 23.29
CA ARG A 126 24.09 53.86 22.72
C ARG A 126 24.08 54.99 23.76
N LYS A 127 23.70 54.70 25.00
CA LYS A 127 23.70 55.69 26.10
C LYS A 127 25.11 56.17 26.46
N SER A 128 26.12 55.29 26.44
CA SER A 128 27.51 55.69 26.68
C SER A 128 28.02 56.59 25.57
N PHE A 129 27.75 56.26 24.30
CA PHE A 129 28.08 57.10 23.15
C PHE A 129 27.43 58.48 23.22
N TYR A 130 26.16 58.58 23.61
CA TYR A 130 25.49 59.89 23.77
C TYR A 130 26.14 60.76 24.86
N LYS A 131 26.49 60.17 26.00
CA LYS A 131 27.19 60.90 27.09
C LYS A 131 28.56 61.39 26.66
N GLU A 132 29.31 60.57 25.93
CA GLU A 132 30.64 60.95 25.43
C GLU A 132 30.54 62.09 24.40
N LYS A 133 29.57 62.01 23.49
CA LYS A 133 29.26 63.07 22.53
C LYS A 133 28.89 64.40 23.20
N GLU A 134 28.10 64.36 24.28
CA GLU A 134 27.66 65.56 25.00
C GLU A 134 28.83 66.24 25.75
N LYS A 135 29.74 65.47 26.35
CA LYS A 135 30.97 66.01 26.97
C LYS A 135 31.85 66.74 25.96
N ILE A 136 32.02 66.17 24.76
CA ILE A 136 32.80 66.79 23.69
C ILE A 136 32.17 68.11 23.23
N ALA A 137 30.84 68.18 23.15
CA ALA A 137 30.13 69.40 22.76
C ALA A 137 30.27 70.53 23.80
N GLN A 138 30.47 70.21 25.08
CA GLN A 138 30.53 71.18 26.18
C GLN A 138 31.94 71.75 26.42
N ASN A 139 33.02 71.05 26.05
CA ASN A 139 34.41 71.53 26.18
C ASN A 139 35.19 71.42 24.85
N PRO A 140 34.95 72.33 23.88
CA PRO A 140 35.59 72.26 22.56
C PRO A 140 37.09 72.65 22.58
N LEU A 141 37.53 73.40 23.61
CA LEU A 141 38.83 74.09 23.62
C LEU A 141 40.00 73.29 24.21
N ASP A 142 39.74 72.14 24.86
CA ASP A 142 40.75 71.35 25.59
C ASP A 142 41.15 70.04 24.90
N SER A 143 40.68 69.78 23.66
CA SER A 143 40.39 68.40 23.24
C SER A 143 40.66 68.01 21.78
N GLU A 144 41.75 68.48 21.15
CA GLU A 144 42.19 67.85 19.89
C GLU A 144 42.75 66.43 20.13
N TYR A 145 43.48 66.26 21.24
CA TYR A 145 44.00 64.97 21.68
C TYR A 145 42.89 64.03 22.17
N GLY A 146 41.89 64.53 22.91
CA GLY A 146 40.75 63.73 23.38
C GLY A 146 39.84 63.23 22.25
N MET A 147 39.59 64.07 21.24
CA MET A 147 38.83 63.68 20.05
C MET A 147 39.56 62.59 19.24
N SER A 148 40.90 62.69 19.12
CA SER A 148 41.75 61.68 18.47
C SER A 148 41.67 60.31 19.16
N VAL A 149 41.71 60.28 20.50
CA VAL A 149 41.60 59.03 21.28
C VAL A 149 40.23 58.35 21.07
N LEU A 150 39.12 59.11 21.11
CA LEU A 150 37.79 58.54 20.87
C LEU A 150 37.62 57.99 19.44
N ILE A 151 38.15 58.72 18.44
CA ILE A 151 38.12 58.26 17.04
C ILE A 151 38.88 56.95 16.89
N ASN A 152 40.01 56.79 17.58
CA ASN A 152 40.77 55.54 17.54
C ASN A 152 40.04 54.39 18.24
N ASP A 153 39.43 54.60 19.41
CA ASP A 153 38.62 53.57 20.11
C ASP A 153 37.42 53.11 19.27
N LEU A 154 36.75 54.04 18.59
CA LEU A 154 35.67 53.73 17.64
C LEU A 154 36.15 52.92 16.43
N ARG A 155 37.33 53.25 15.89
CA ARG A 155 37.94 52.51 14.78
C ARG A 155 38.32 51.10 15.20
N GLU A 156 38.84 50.91 16.41
CA GLU A 156 39.20 49.61 16.95
C GLU A 156 37.96 48.72 17.16
N LYS A 157 36.89 49.25 17.77
CA LYS A 157 35.61 48.54 17.90
C LYS A 157 34.95 48.22 16.56
N LEU A 158 35.05 49.13 15.59
CA LEU A 158 34.55 48.88 14.24
C LEU A 158 35.33 47.73 13.59
N ALA A 159 36.67 47.74 13.70
CA ALA A 159 37.52 46.67 13.18
C ALA A 159 37.20 45.32 13.83
N GLU A 160 37.00 45.27 15.15
CA GLU A 160 36.59 44.04 15.87
C GLU A 160 35.24 43.51 15.36
N LYS A 161 34.26 44.40 15.12
CA LYS A 161 32.95 44.00 14.57
C LYS A 161 33.01 43.57 13.10
N GLU A 162 33.88 44.18 12.31
CA GLU A 162 34.16 43.76 10.94
C GLU A 162 34.79 42.36 10.90
N GLU A 163 35.70 42.05 11.82
CA GLU A 163 36.30 40.72 11.98
C GLU A 163 35.26 39.68 12.44
N GLU A 164 34.45 39.97 13.47
CA GLU A 164 33.36 39.09 13.92
C GLU A 164 32.37 38.75 12.78
N LEU A 165 32.02 39.76 11.97
CA LEU A 165 31.11 39.60 10.85
C LEU A 165 31.75 38.76 9.74
N HIS A 166 33.05 38.97 9.48
CA HIS A 166 33.81 38.17 8.53
C HIS A 166 33.89 36.69 8.95
N ASP A 167 34.17 36.42 10.22
CA ASP A 167 34.20 35.06 10.78
C ASP A 167 32.84 34.37 10.68
N MET A 168 31.75 35.10 10.95
CA MET A 168 30.39 34.59 10.80
C MET A 168 30.06 34.26 9.33
N ASP A 169 30.46 35.10 8.39
CA ASP A 169 30.28 34.85 6.96
C ASP A 169 31.05 33.62 6.49
N ILE A 170 32.30 33.45 6.96
CA ILE A 170 33.10 32.25 6.69
C ILE A 170 32.41 30.99 7.23
N LEU A 171 31.89 31.06 8.46
CA LEU A 171 31.18 29.93 9.07
C LEU A 171 29.92 29.57 8.26
N ASN A 172 29.12 30.55 7.88
CA ASN A 172 27.91 30.35 7.09
C ASN A 172 28.22 29.71 5.73
N GLN A 173 29.23 30.22 5.01
CA GLN A 173 29.70 29.62 3.76
C GLN A 173 30.17 28.18 3.94
N THR A 174 30.89 27.91 5.04
CA THR A 174 31.38 26.55 5.37
C THR A 174 30.22 25.58 5.63
N LEU A 175 29.18 26.03 6.33
CA LEU A 175 28.00 25.21 6.60
C LEU A 175 27.22 24.88 5.32
N ILE A 176 27.02 25.86 4.44
CA ILE A 176 26.38 25.67 3.12
C ILE A 176 27.16 24.62 2.30
N LEU A 177 28.48 24.75 2.25
CA LEU A 177 29.33 23.77 1.55
C LEU A 177 29.20 22.37 2.15
N ARG A 178 29.22 22.24 3.49
CA ARG A 178 29.05 20.94 4.17
C ARG A 178 27.68 20.34 3.93
N GLU A 179 26.61 21.13 3.93
CA GLU A 179 25.26 20.67 3.62
C GLU A 179 25.19 20.11 2.20
N HIS A 180 25.72 20.86 1.22
CA HIS A 180 25.78 20.39 -0.17
C HIS A 180 26.56 19.08 -0.30
N MET A 181 27.73 18.99 0.34
CA MET A 181 28.52 17.76 0.35
C MET A 181 27.75 16.58 0.94
N SER A 182 27.15 16.76 2.12
CA SER A 182 26.38 15.70 2.78
C SER A 182 25.16 15.28 1.96
N ASN A 183 24.43 16.23 1.37
CA ASN A 183 23.31 15.92 0.50
C ASN A 183 23.75 15.16 -0.75
N ASN A 184 24.89 15.52 -1.37
CA ASN A 184 25.45 14.80 -2.51
C ASN A 184 25.76 13.34 -2.16
N GLU A 185 26.36 13.09 -0.99
CA GLU A 185 26.63 11.73 -0.51
C GLU A 185 25.34 10.94 -0.27
N LEU A 186 24.32 11.56 0.34
CA LEU A 186 23.01 10.91 0.56
C LEU A 186 22.30 10.56 -0.76
N GLN A 187 22.37 11.44 -1.76
CA GLN A 187 21.80 11.16 -3.08
C GLN A 187 22.59 10.08 -3.83
N ALA A 188 23.93 10.07 -3.72
CA ALA A 188 24.75 9.00 -4.27
C ALA A 188 24.41 7.65 -3.65
N ALA A 189 24.29 7.59 -2.31
CA ALA A 189 23.88 6.39 -1.60
C ALA A 189 22.47 5.92 -1.99
N ARG A 190 21.51 6.85 -2.14
CA ARG A 190 20.17 6.53 -2.63
C ARG A 190 20.20 5.94 -4.03
N LYS A 191 20.94 6.56 -4.96
CA LYS A 191 21.07 6.08 -6.33
C LYS A 191 21.68 4.68 -6.39
N GLU A 192 22.71 4.43 -5.59
CA GLU A 192 23.34 3.13 -5.51
C GLU A 192 22.38 2.06 -4.96
N LEU A 193 21.63 2.38 -3.91
CA LEU A 193 20.59 1.48 -3.40
C LEU A 193 19.54 1.17 -4.47
N ILE A 194 19.07 2.15 -5.24
CA ILE A 194 18.11 1.91 -6.32
C ILE A 194 18.67 0.91 -7.36
N ASN A 195 19.96 0.94 -7.66
CA ASN A 195 20.58 0.00 -8.58
C ASN A 195 20.73 -1.42 -8.00
N VAL A 196 21.06 -1.52 -6.71
CA VAL A 196 21.41 -2.80 -6.06
C VAL A 196 20.19 -3.53 -5.50
N LEU A 197 19.18 -2.80 -5.00
CA LEU A 197 18.03 -3.37 -4.29
C LEU A 197 17.29 -4.50 -5.04
N PRO A 198 17.05 -4.41 -6.36
CA PRO A 198 16.38 -5.47 -7.13
C PRO A 198 17.12 -6.81 -7.12
N GLN A 199 18.43 -6.80 -6.88
CA GLN A 199 19.25 -8.01 -6.85
C GLN A 199 19.32 -8.63 -5.44
N VAL A 200 18.99 -7.83 -4.42
CA VAL A 200 19.19 -8.21 -3.02
C VAL A 200 17.88 -8.57 -2.32
N LEU A 201 16.80 -7.85 -2.60
CA LEU A 201 15.51 -8.13 -1.97
C LEU A 201 14.68 -9.11 -2.81
N GLU A 202 14.17 -10.16 -2.18
CA GLU A 202 13.13 -11.02 -2.75
C GLU A 202 11.79 -10.25 -2.79
N GLY A 203 10.95 -10.51 -3.82
CA GLY A 203 9.79 -9.71 -4.20
C GLY A 203 8.62 -9.59 -3.20
N THR A 204 8.80 -10.04 -1.95
CA THR A 204 7.81 -9.99 -0.86
C THR A 204 8.17 -8.98 0.25
N SER A 205 9.22 -8.18 0.06
CA SER A 205 9.64 -7.16 1.03
C SER A 205 8.68 -5.96 1.07
N ILE A 206 8.44 -5.42 2.28
CA ILE A 206 7.67 -4.18 2.51
C ILE A 206 8.34 -2.97 1.85
N ILE A 207 9.68 -2.97 1.83
CA ILE A 207 10.48 -1.97 1.15
C ILE A 207 10.91 -2.53 -0.20
N GLY A 208 10.78 -1.75 -1.26
CA GLY A 208 11.25 -2.14 -2.59
C GLY A 208 11.38 -0.95 -3.52
N LEU A 209 11.38 -1.20 -4.83
CA LEU A 209 11.37 -0.16 -5.84
C LEU A 209 9.98 0.02 -6.41
N LYS A 210 9.55 1.28 -6.51
CA LYS A 210 8.37 1.68 -7.28
C LYS A 210 8.82 2.42 -8.52
N ARG A 211 8.27 2.06 -9.68
CA ARG A 211 8.50 2.72 -10.96
C ARG A 211 7.45 3.82 -11.15
N MET A 212 7.84 5.05 -10.85
CA MET A 212 6.95 6.22 -10.88
C MET A 212 6.70 6.63 -12.32
N GLY A 213 5.41 6.73 -12.68
CA GLY A 213 5.01 7.06 -14.04
C GLY A 213 4.93 5.86 -14.98
N GLU A 214 5.06 4.65 -14.46
CA GLU A 214 4.78 3.43 -15.23
C GLU A 214 3.28 3.15 -15.28
N VAL A 215 2.75 2.97 -16.49
CA VAL A 215 1.38 2.59 -16.74
C VAL A 215 1.17 1.15 -16.26
N ALA A 216 0.26 0.97 -15.31
CA ALA A 216 -0.02 -0.33 -14.73
C ALA A 216 -0.61 -1.27 -15.79
N GLN A 217 -0.01 -2.46 -15.93
CA GLN A 217 -0.36 -3.45 -16.96
C GLN A 217 -1.70 -4.16 -16.70
N LYS A 218 -2.02 -4.41 -15.43
CA LYS A 218 -3.16 -5.26 -15.04
C LYS A 218 -4.52 -4.77 -15.58
N PRO A 219 -4.88 -3.48 -15.51
CA PRO A 219 -6.13 -2.99 -16.09
C PRO A 219 -6.25 -3.26 -17.60
N PHE A 220 -5.15 -3.18 -18.34
CA PHE A 220 -5.12 -3.50 -19.77
C PHE A 220 -5.31 -5.01 -19.99
N GLN A 221 -4.66 -5.84 -19.19
CA GLN A 221 -4.80 -7.30 -19.24
C GLN A 221 -6.25 -7.73 -18.99
N ASP A 222 -6.88 -7.19 -17.95
CA ASP A 222 -8.24 -7.51 -17.55
C ASP A 222 -9.26 -7.16 -18.65
N VAL A 223 -9.11 -5.99 -19.29
CA VAL A 223 -10.00 -5.56 -20.39
C VAL A 223 -9.73 -6.33 -21.68
N CYS A 224 -8.46 -6.59 -22.02
CA CYS A 224 -8.10 -7.37 -23.19
C CYS A 224 -8.58 -8.82 -23.09
N LEU A 225 -8.47 -9.45 -21.91
CA LEU A 225 -8.96 -10.80 -21.66
C LEU A 225 -10.47 -10.93 -21.89
N GLN A 226 -11.24 -9.88 -21.59
CA GLN A 226 -12.69 -9.86 -21.82
C GLN A 226 -13.06 -9.60 -23.29
N ARG A 227 -12.21 -8.89 -24.04
CA ARG A 227 -12.51 -8.46 -25.41
C ARG A 227 -12.00 -9.39 -26.50
N PHE A 228 -10.87 -10.05 -26.27
CA PHE A 228 -10.16 -10.82 -27.28
C PHE A 228 -10.18 -12.31 -26.94
N SER A 229 -9.97 -13.16 -27.95
CA SER A 229 -9.87 -14.61 -27.76
C SER A 229 -8.59 -14.97 -26.96
N SER A 230 -8.56 -16.19 -26.41
CA SER A 230 -7.54 -16.65 -25.46
C SER A 230 -6.09 -16.63 -25.97
N GLN A 231 -5.84 -16.48 -27.28
CA GLN A 231 -4.50 -16.48 -27.86
C GLN A 231 -3.95 -15.09 -28.17
N ASP A 232 -4.80 -14.08 -28.37
CA ASP A 232 -4.35 -12.75 -28.82
C ASP A 232 -4.33 -11.70 -27.71
N TRP A 233 -5.09 -11.90 -26.64
CA TRP A 233 -5.29 -10.87 -25.61
C TRP A 233 -4.00 -10.45 -24.89
N GLU A 234 -3.06 -11.37 -24.67
CA GLU A 234 -1.78 -11.08 -24.00
C GLU A 234 -0.95 -10.08 -24.82
N MET A 235 -0.76 -10.37 -26.10
CA MET A 235 -0.04 -9.50 -27.04
C MET A 235 -0.74 -8.14 -27.15
N ARG A 236 -2.06 -8.13 -27.31
CA ARG A 236 -2.86 -6.89 -27.41
C ARG A 236 -2.78 -6.03 -26.16
N SER A 237 -2.75 -6.64 -24.98
CA SER A 237 -2.58 -5.92 -23.71
C SER A 237 -1.22 -5.24 -23.63
N VAL A 238 -0.15 -5.92 -24.04
CA VAL A 238 1.22 -5.37 -24.03
C VAL A 238 1.37 -4.26 -25.05
N GLU A 239 0.82 -4.42 -26.26
CA GLU A 239 0.79 -3.38 -27.30
C GLU A 239 0.07 -2.13 -26.81
N LEU A 240 -1.12 -2.29 -26.24
CA LEU A 240 -1.96 -1.17 -25.81
C LEU A 240 -1.34 -0.42 -24.61
N SER A 241 -0.86 -1.14 -23.61
CA SER A 241 -0.19 -0.52 -22.46
C SER A 241 1.09 0.22 -22.86
N SER A 242 1.89 -0.35 -23.77
CA SER A 242 3.10 0.29 -24.31
C SER A 242 2.75 1.56 -25.10
N LEU A 243 1.72 1.51 -25.94
CA LEU A 243 1.22 2.67 -26.67
C LEU A 243 0.86 3.82 -25.73
N TRP A 244 0.16 3.51 -24.63
CA TRP A 244 -0.20 4.51 -23.64
C TRP A 244 0.99 4.97 -22.79
N GLN A 245 1.95 4.10 -22.50
CA GLN A 245 3.20 4.51 -21.87
C GLN A 245 3.96 5.52 -22.74
N ASP A 246 4.08 5.28 -24.04
CA ASP A 246 4.73 6.20 -24.98
C ASP A 246 3.99 7.53 -25.07
N LYS A 247 2.65 7.46 -25.09
CA LYS A 247 1.80 8.65 -25.06
C LYS A 247 2.04 9.46 -23.78
N VAL A 248 2.03 8.82 -22.62
CA VAL A 248 2.33 9.44 -21.30
C VAL A 248 3.72 10.08 -21.28
N ASN A 249 4.71 9.44 -21.90
CA ASN A 249 6.08 9.97 -21.99
C ASN A 249 6.23 11.11 -23.01
N THR A 250 5.21 11.41 -23.82
CA THR A 250 5.27 12.47 -24.83
C THR A 250 5.22 13.86 -24.17
N PRO A 251 6.26 14.70 -24.31
CA PRO A 251 6.30 16.02 -23.64
C PRO A 251 5.19 16.98 -24.07
N ASN A 252 4.74 16.89 -25.32
CA ASN A 252 3.70 17.75 -25.89
C ASN A 252 2.28 17.37 -25.45
N TRP A 253 2.09 16.23 -24.77
CA TRP A 253 0.80 15.85 -24.21
C TRP A 253 0.80 16.05 -22.70
N HIS A 254 0.21 17.17 -22.28
CA HIS A 254 0.13 17.60 -20.88
C HIS A 254 -1.33 17.84 -20.51
N PRO A 255 -2.11 16.77 -20.21
CA PRO A 255 -3.54 16.85 -19.92
C PRO A 255 -3.79 17.37 -18.49
N PHE A 256 -3.24 18.54 -18.19
CA PHE A 256 -3.34 19.18 -16.88
C PHE A 256 -3.88 20.60 -17.01
N LYS A 257 -4.64 21.02 -16.01
CA LYS A 257 -5.12 22.39 -15.83
C LYS A 257 -4.76 22.90 -14.44
N GLN A 258 -4.62 24.21 -14.32
CA GLN A 258 -4.38 24.84 -13.03
C GLN A 258 -5.69 24.94 -12.24
N ALA A 259 -5.65 24.50 -10.98
CA ALA A 259 -6.76 24.65 -10.04
C ALA A 259 -6.22 25.06 -8.67
N VAL A 260 -7.02 25.82 -7.92
CA VAL A 260 -6.67 26.18 -6.55
C VAL A 260 -7.18 25.08 -5.63
N LYS A 261 -6.25 24.36 -4.99
CA LYS A 261 -6.53 23.34 -3.98
C LYS A 261 -5.83 23.74 -2.68
N ASP A 262 -6.59 23.88 -1.60
CA ASP A 262 -6.10 24.32 -0.29
C ASP A 262 -5.35 25.67 -0.30
N GLY A 263 -5.81 26.61 -1.13
CA GLY A 263 -5.21 27.94 -1.26
C GLY A 263 -3.90 28.01 -2.05
N LYS A 264 -3.44 26.88 -2.62
CA LYS A 264 -2.29 26.82 -3.53
C LYS A 264 -2.73 26.47 -4.95
N LEU A 265 -2.12 27.13 -5.93
CA LEU A 265 -2.26 26.79 -7.34
C LEU A 265 -1.54 25.45 -7.59
N GLN A 266 -2.29 24.44 -8.03
CA GLN A 266 -1.79 23.10 -8.31
C GLN A 266 -2.26 22.66 -9.69
N GLU A 267 -1.46 21.84 -10.37
CA GLU A 267 -1.87 21.18 -11.61
C GLU A 267 -2.71 19.95 -11.28
N ILE A 268 -3.93 19.92 -11.79
CA ILE A 268 -4.84 18.77 -11.72
C ILE A 268 -5.10 18.24 -13.12
N ILE A 269 -5.53 16.99 -13.24
CA ILE A 269 -5.87 16.38 -14.52
C ILE A 269 -7.04 17.14 -15.16
N ASP A 270 -6.94 17.37 -16.46
CA ASP A 270 -8.05 17.90 -17.24
C ASP A 270 -8.97 16.77 -17.71
N GLU A 271 -10.13 16.64 -17.05
CA GLU A 271 -11.15 15.64 -17.38
C GLU A 271 -11.75 15.81 -18.79
N ASP A 272 -11.60 17.00 -19.39
CA ASP A 272 -12.06 17.30 -20.74
C ASP A 272 -11.02 16.94 -21.83
N ASP A 273 -9.82 16.46 -21.46
CA ASP A 273 -8.80 16.04 -22.42
C ASP A 273 -9.36 14.98 -23.38
N SER A 274 -9.22 15.24 -24.67
CA SER A 274 -9.81 14.41 -25.72
C SER A 274 -9.28 12.99 -25.72
N HIS A 275 -8.00 12.79 -25.43
CA HIS A 275 -7.37 11.47 -25.43
C HIS A 275 -7.77 10.67 -24.19
N LEU A 276 -7.85 11.28 -23.01
CA LEU A 276 -8.34 10.62 -21.80
C LEU A 276 -9.82 10.24 -21.92
N ARG A 277 -10.65 11.12 -22.50
CA ARG A 277 -12.07 10.82 -22.77
C ARG A 277 -12.22 9.67 -23.76
N GLU A 278 -11.44 9.67 -24.84
CA GLU A 278 -11.42 8.59 -25.82
C GLU A 278 -10.96 7.27 -25.18
N LEU A 279 -9.88 7.28 -24.38
CA LEU A 279 -9.39 6.12 -23.65
C LEU A 279 -10.45 5.54 -22.73
N LYS A 280 -11.13 6.38 -21.94
CA LYS A 280 -12.19 5.96 -21.03
C LYS A 280 -13.38 5.37 -21.79
N SER A 281 -13.79 5.99 -22.90
CA SER A 281 -14.88 5.50 -23.74
C SER A 281 -14.53 4.19 -24.43
N GLN A 282 -13.30 4.03 -24.89
CA GLN A 282 -12.88 2.86 -25.65
C GLN A 282 -12.51 1.71 -24.74
N TRP A 283 -11.79 1.91 -23.63
CA TRP A 283 -11.19 0.82 -22.84
C TRP A 283 -11.68 0.77 -21.39
N GLY A 284 -12.54 1.70 -20.99
CA GLY A 284 -13.13 1.73 -19.65
C GLY A 284 -12.35 2.54 -18.63
N GLU A 285 -12.94 2.67 -17.45
CA GLU A 285 -12.47 3.55 -16.37
C GLU A 285 -11.16 3.08 -15.75
N GLU A 286 -10.99 1.77 -15.53
CA GLU A 286 -9.76 1.22 -14.90
C GLU A 286 -8.50 1.46 -15.73
N VAL A 287 -8.60 1.34 -17.06
CA VAL A 287 -7.51 1.62 -17.99
C VAL A 287 -7.17 3.12 -17.97
N CYS A 288 -8.19 3.98 -18.02
CA CYS A 288 -8.00 5.42 -17.91
C CYS A 288 -7.34 5.82 -16.58
N ASN A 289 -7.78 5.23 -15.46
CA ASN A 289 -7.23 5.48 -14.14
C ASN A 289 -5.75 5.08 -14.04
N ALA A 290 -5.35 3.98 -14.70
CA ALA A 290 -3.95 3.55 -14.76
C ALA A 290 -3.07 4.59 -15.46
N VAL A 291 -3.53 5.14 -16.59
CA VAL A 291 -2.83 6.18 -17.35
C VAL A 291 -2.78 7.50 -16.58
N VAL A 292 -3.90 7.92 -15.99
CA VAL A 292 -3.98 9.13 -15.16
C VAL A 292 -3.03 9.05 -13.97
N LYS A 293 -2.97 7.89 -13.29
CA LYS A 293 -2.05 7.68 -12.19
C LYS A 293 -0.59 7.81 -12.64
N ALA A 294 -0.23 7.23 -13.78
CA ALA A 294 1.12 7.37 -14.34
C ALA A 294 1.46 8.84 -14.67
N LEU A 295 0.51 9.59 -15.24
CA LEU A 295 0.69 11.04 -15.51
C LEU A 295 0.94 11.83 -14.23
N LEU A 296 0.13 11.60 -13.19
CA LEU A 296 0.29 12.26 -11.89
C LEU A 296 1.65 11.94 -11.26
N GLU A 297 2.06 10.67 -11.30
CA GLU A 297 3.37 10.25 -10.79
C GLU A 297 4.52 10.86 -11.60
N LEU A 298 4.43 10.98 -12.92
CA LEU A 298 5.45 11.69 -13.69
C LEU A 298 5.50 13.17 -13.33
N ASN A 299 4.36 13.84 -13.12
CA ASN A 299 4.36 15.26 -12.79
C ASN A 299 4.98 15.53 -11.40
N GLU A 300 4.79 14.63 -10.44
CA GLU A 300 5.36 14.79 -9.10
C GLU A 300 6.86 14.39 -9.05
N TYR A 301 7.28 13.39 -9.82
CA TYR A 301 8.62 12.79 -9.64
C TYR A 301 9.60 13.08 -10.80
N ASN A 302 9.12 13.41 -11.99
CA ASN A 302 9.94 13.67 -13.16
C ASN A 302 9.22 14.57 -14.20
N SER A 303 8.70 15.73 -13.75
CA SER A 303 7.86 16.62 -14.57
C SER A 303 8.54 17.05 -15.86
N SER A 304 9.81 17.43 -15.79
CA SER A 304 10.60 17.85 -16.96
C SER A 304 11.07 16.68 -17.83
N GLY A 305 11.43 15.55 -17.22
CA GLY A 305 12.02 14.43 -17.96
C GLY A 305 11.00 13.56 -18.69
N ARG A 306 9.78 13.42 -18.16
CA ARG A 306 8.69 12.63 -18.75
C ARG A 306 9.06 11.19 -19.10
N TYR A 307 9.95 10.58 -18.29
CA TYR A 307 10.25 9.15 -18.36
C TYR A 307 10.11 8.51 -16.99
N VAL A 308 9.88 7.20 -16.98
CA VAL A 308 9.71 6.42 -15.75
C VAL A 308 10.97 6.49 -14.89
N VAL A 309 10.82 6.84 -13.62
CA VAL A 309 11.91 6.86 -12.64
C VAL A 309 11.66 5.88 -11.51
N SER A 310 12.71 5.20 -11.06
CA SER A 310 12.61 4.29 -9.91
C SER A 310 12.83 5.06 -8.61
N GLU A 311 12.03 4.76 -7.61
CA GLU A 311 12.12 5.34 -6.27
C GLU A 311 12.11 4.24 -5.21
N LEU A 312 12.85 4.46 -4.11
CA LEU A 312 12.77 3.62 -2.93
C LEU A 312 11.40 3.82 -2.29
N TRP A 313 10.65 2.74 -2.09
CA TRP A 313 9.25 2.81 -1.71
C TRP A 313 8.92 1.89 -0.53
N ASN A 314 8.11 2.40 0.39
CA ASN A 314 7.49 1.63 1.44
C ASN A 314 6.07 1.28 0.99
N PHE A 315 5.85 0.02 0.58
CA PHE A 315 4.56 -0.44 0.06
C PHE A 315 3.48 -0.59 1.15
N LYS A 316 3.88 -0.72 2.42
CA LYS A 316 2.94 -0.76 3.54
C LYS A 316 2.36 0.61 3.84
N GLU A 317 3.20 1.65 3.81
CA GLU A 317 2.80 3.03 4.11
C GLU A 317 2.45 3.86 2.86
N ASN A 318 2.68 3.30 1.67
CA ASN A 318 2.44 3.94 0.38
C ASN A 318 3.11 5.32 0.24
N ARG A 319 4.40 5.40 0.62
CA ARG A 319 5.24 6.61 0.50
C ARG A 319 6.68 6.27 0.15
N LYS A 320 7.47 7.30 -0.21
CA LYS A 320 8.93 7.18 -0.34
C LYS A 320 9.53 6.58 0.94
N ALA A 321 10.40 5.59 0.76
CA ALA A 321 11.16 4.99 1.84
C ALA A 321 12.41 5.84 2.15
N SER A 322 12.72 5.96 3.44
CA SER A 322 13.96 6.56 3.92
C SER A 322 15.14 5.60 3.75
N LEU A 323 16.36 6.14 3.68
CA LEU A 323 17.59 5.32 3.66
C LEU A 323 17.68 4.43 4.91
N LYS A 324 17.23 4.93 6.06
CA LYS A 324 17.17 4.16 7.31
C LYS A 324 16.28 2.93 7.17
N GLU A 325 15.05 3.09 6.67
CA GLU A 325 14.12 1.96 6.46
C GLU A 325 14.72 0.90 5.51
N VAL A 326 15.42 1.34 4.47
CA VAL A 326 16.08 0.44 3.51
C VAL A 326 17.24 -0.32 4.17
N ILE A 327 18.08 0.37 4.94
CA ILE A 327 19.19 -0.24 5.69
C ILE A 327 18.67 -1.25 6.72
N ASP A 328 17.65 -0.87 7.50
CA ASP A 328 17.04 -1.75 8.49
C ASP A 328 16.50 -3.03 7.82
N CYS A 329 15.80 -2.88 6.68
CA CYS A 329 15.31 -4.00 5.87
C CYS A 329 16.46 -4.93 5.42
N LEU A 330 17.54 -4.37 4.86
CA LEU A 330 18.71 -5.14 4.41
C LEU A 330 19.39 -5.88 5.58
N VAL A 331 19.54 -5.23 6.73
CA VAL A 331 20.13 -5.84 7.93
C VAL A 331 19.28 -7.02 8.41
N HIS A 332 17.95 -6.87 8.42
CA HIS A 332 17.04 -7.96 8.79
C HIS A 332 17.17 -9.16 7.83
N GLN A 333 17.22 -8.92 6.53
CA GLN A 333 17.41 -9.99 5.53
C GLN A 333 18.77 -10.68 5.67
N LEU A 334 19.85 -9.93 5.88
CA LEU A 334 21.18 -10.50 6.10
C LEU A 334 21.22 -11.40 7.35
N LYS A 335 20.54 -11.01 8.44
CA LYS A 335 20.42 -11.83 9.65
C LYS A 335 19.64 -13.13 9.37
N ALA A 336 18.52 -13.04 8.65
CA ALA A 336 17.72 -14.20 8.27
C ALA A 336 18.53 -15.19 7.42
N SER A 337 19.22 -14.70 6.39
CA SER A 337 20.07 -15.50 5.50
C SER A 337 21.23 -16.20 6.22
N LYS A 338 21.86 -15.55 7.21
CA LYS A 338 22.91 -16.17 8.04
C LYS A 338 22.36 -17.28 8.93
N SER A 339 21.16 -17.12 9.50
CA SER A 339 20.53 -18.16 10.33
C SER A 339 20.17 -19.40 9.52
N LEU A 340 19.70 -19.22 8.27
CA LEU A 340 19.38 -20.29 7.33
C LEU A 340 20.62 -21.05 6.85
N LYS A 341 21.78 -20.40 6.71
CA LYS A 341 23.05 -21.09 6.38
C LYS A 341 23.51 -21.99 7.54
N ARG A 342 23.52 -21.48 8.78
CA ARG A 342 23.90 -22.27 9.97
C ARG A 342 23.04 -23.52 10.16
N ARG A 343 21.73 -23.44 9.90
CA ARG A 343 20.83 -24.61 9.96
C ARG A 343 21.13 -25.65 8.88
N ARG A 344 21.51 -25.23 7.68
CA ARG A 344 21.88 -26.13 6.57
C ARG A 344 23.23 -26.81 6.80
N ASP A 345 24.21 -26.09 7.35
CA ASP A 345 25.53 -26.64 7.63
C ASP A 345 25.51 -27.62 8.83
N GLY A 346 24.63 -27.41 9.81
CA GLY A 346 24.43 -28.33 10.94
C GLY A 346 23.58 -29.56 10.64
N GLN A 347 23.00 -29.67 9.44
CA GLN A 347 22.17 -30.81 9.01
C GLN A 347 22.83 -31.68 7.94
N ARG A 348 24.10 -31.43 7.57
CA ARG A 348 24.85 -32.34 6.70
C ARG A 348 25.21 -33.61 7.51
N PRO A 349 24.70 -34.80 7.14
CA PRO A 349 25.19 -36.03 7.76
C PRO A 349 26.63 -36.27 7.29
N ASN A 350 27.50 -36.65 8.25
CA ASN A 350 28.87 -37.08 7.99
C ASN A 350 28.93 -38.33 7.11
#